data_AF-A0A1X6MQ74-F1
#
_entry.id   AF-A0A1X6MQ74-F1
#
_cell.length_a   1.000
_cell.length_b   1.000
_cell.length_c   1.000
_cell.angle_alpha   90.00
_cell.angle_beta   90.00
_cell.angle_gamma   90.00
#
_symmetry.space_group_name_H-M   'P 1'
#
loop_
_entity.id
_entity.type
_entity.pdbx_description
1 polymer ?
#
loop_
_entity_poly.entity_id
_entity_poly.type
_entity_poly.pdbx_seq_one_letter_code
_entity_poly.pdbx_strand_id
1 'polypeptide(L)'
;MSTPIVQPLSPQRMYEVLIGEVLSTSLSTLAITLFISQSTWGVIDWRPILILFTADYIGFGFDHYLDNRPILLRARAAGEADIVTVFWRARFALTSAAILLAVALILSPLSTWLITATLLVPALLWDTPLFYWGQPVVQLSEKAKGETEEPQSGFAIKRIPGMKPVIVGLIRGCGYYAVIRSVVAALYPNGPVMRSWDPIQLVIWSTINWTCISVRISVRCFAFLPPAHTDPELSQTLADVRDFADDRVSGVPTIPVLLESVYKTRVLLTIVHALTMLTFFNNPYIVLNTLYTIGLVWIMDDKSPRFIYRLNTHSQTPVAATYSLVHAYRWLNSSNTI
;
A
#
# COMPACT_ATOMS: atom_id res chain seq x y z
N MET A 1 -27.03 -27.08 -21.32
CA MET A 1 -26.32 -25.89 -20.82
C MET A 1 -25.36 -26.36 -19.74
N SER A 2 -24.07 -26.44 -20.05
CA SER A 2 -23.02 -26.71 -19.09
C SER A 2 -22.87 -25.48 -18.18
N THR A 3 -23.07 -25.66 -16.88
CA THR A 3 -22.67 -24.68 -15.87
C THR A 3 -21.20 -24.31 -16.10
N PRO A 4 -20.84 -23.02 -16.20
CA PRO A 4 -19.45 -22.63 -16.30
C PRO A 4 -18.72 -23.18 -15.08
N ILE A 5 -17.76 -24.07 -15.31
CA ILE A 5 -16.92 -24.63 -14.27
C ILE A 5 -16.08 -23.46 -13.74
N VAL A 6 -16.47 -22.92 -12.59
CA VAL A 6 -15.65 -21.99 -11.83
C VAL A 6 -14.37 -22.76 -11.49
N GLN A 7 -13.26 -22.42 -12.14
CA GLN A 7 -11.99 -23.03 -11.78
C GLN A 7 -11.66 -22.64 -10.33
N PRO A 8 -11.42 -23.62 -9.44
CA PRO A 8 -11.09 -23.33 -8.06
C PRO A 8 -9.79 -22.53 -7.99
N LEU A 9 -9.77 -21.49 -7.15
CA LEU A 9 -8.57 -20.70 -6.86
C LEU A 9 -7.47 -21.63 -6.33
N SER A 10 -6.32 -21.67 -6.99
CA SER A 10 -5.24 -22.57 -6.59
C SER A 10 -4.65 -22.14 -5.23
N PRO A 11 -4.20 -23.09 -4.39
CA PRO A 11 -3.51 -22.78 -3.13
C PRO A 11 -2.30 -21.86 -3.33
N GLN A 12 -1.57 -22.06 -4.42
CA GLN A 12 -0.44 -21.19 -4.80
C GLN A 12 -0.87 -19.74 -5.01
N ARG A 13 -2.00 -19.51 -5.68
CA ARG A 13 -2.51 -18.15 -5.86
C ARG A 13 -2.91 -17.52 -4.53
N MET A 14 -3.56 -18.27 -3.65
CA MET A 14 -3.90 -17.75 -2.31
C MET A 14 -2.65 -17.41 -1.50
N TYR A 15 -1.59 -18.21 -1.61
CA TYR A 15 -0.31 -17.91 -0.95
C TYR A 15 0.31 -16.62 -1.47
N GLU A 16 0.32 -16.43 -2.79
CA GLU A 16 0.82 -15.20 -3.41
C GLU A 16 0.07 -13.96 -2.90
N VAL A 17 -1.25 -14.04 -2.76
CA VAL A 17 -2.10 -12.90 -2.38
C VAL A 17 -2.01 -12.59 -0.89
N LEU A 18 -2.11 -13.61 -0.04
CA LEU A 18 -2.18 -13.43 1.42
C LEU A 18 -0.81 -13.25 2.07
N ILE A 19 0.26 -13.71 1.43
CA ILE A 19 1.61 -13.70 2.01
C ILE A 19 2.59 -13.01 1.07
N GLY A 20 2.65 -13.42 -0.19
CA GLY A 20 3.66 -12.93 -1.14
C GLY A 20 3.58 -11.42 -1.41
N GLU A 21 2.39 -10.92 -1.73
CA GLU A 21 2.13 -9.51 -2.02
C GLU A 21 2.29 -8.63 -0.77
N VAL A 22 1.80 -9.12 0.38
CA VAL A 22 1.96 -8.45 1.68
C VAL A 22 3.44 -8.31 2.05
N LEU A 23 4.20 -9.39 1.88
CA LEU A 23 5.64 -9.39 2.15
C LEU A 23 6.39 -8.48 1.17
N SER A 24 6.07 -8.52 -0.12
CA SER A 24 6.70 -7.64 -1.13
C SER A 24 6.50 -6.16 -0.80
N THR A 25 5.29 -5.79 -0.37
CA THR A 25 4.96 -4.43 0.06
C THR A 25 5.73 -4.03 1.31
N SER A 26 5.77 -4.92 2.30
CA SER A 26 6.52 -4.67 3.54
C SER A 26 8.03 -4.56 3.29
N LEU A 27 8.58 -5.31 2.33
CA LEU A 27 9.98 -5.21 1.93
C LEU A 27 10.31 -3.87 1.26
N SER A 28 9.38 -3.24 0.55
CA SER A 28 9.61 -1.88 0.05
C SER A 28 9.64 -0.86 1.20
N THR A 29 8.80 -1.07 2.23
CA THR A 29 8.82 -0.31 3.48
C THR A 29 10.15 -0.45 4.24
N LEU A 30 10.74 -1.65 4.27
CA LEU A 30 12.09 -1.86 4.80
C LEU A 30 13.14 -1.02 4.04
N ALA A 31 13.14 -1.08 2.72
CA ALA A 31 14.12 -0.38 1.89
C ALA A 31 14.05 1.15 2.08
N ILE A 32 12.84 1.73 2.10
CA ILE A 32 12.68 3.17 2.33
C ILE A 32 13.05 3.57 3.76
N THR A 33 12.73 2.75 4.76
CA THR A 33 13.06 3.07 6.16
C THR A 33 14.57 3.08 6.39
N LEU A 34 15.28 2.10 5.83
CA LEU A 34 16.74 2.07 5.82
C LEU A 34 17.31 3.32 5.15
N PHE A 35 16.79 3.66 3.97
CA PHE A 35 17.21 4.84 3.22
C PHE A 35 16.99 6.13 4.00
N ILE A 36 15.79 6.37 4.55
CA ILE A 36 15.48 7.59 5.30
C ILE A 36 16.38 7.70 6.55
N SER A 37 16.54 6.59 7.29
CA SER A 37 17.38 6.55 8.49
C SER A 37 18.84 6.92 8.16
N GLN A 38 19.41 6.27 7.15
CA GLN A 38 20.79 6.53 6.73
C GLN A 38 20.98 7.91 6.09
N SER A 39 20.04 8.35 5.24
CA SER A 39 20.16 9.60 4.48
C SER A 39 19.93 10.86 5.30
N THR A 40 19.22 10.76 6.43
CA THR A 40 18.89 11.92 7.28
C THR A 40 19.71 11.93 8.58
N TRP A 41 19.96 10.76 9.16
CA TRP A 41 20.64 10.64 10.47
C TRP A 41 21.96 9.88 10.42
N GLY A 42 22.35 9.32 9.26
CA GLY A 42 23.60 8.55 9.14
C GLY A 42 23.67 7.30 10.04
N VAL A 43 22.54 6.92 10.65
CA VAL A 43 22.43 5.83 11.62
C VAL A 43 21.27 4.94 11.20
N ILE A 44 21.47 3.64 11.33
CA ILE A 44 20.45 2.62 11.11
C ILE A 44 20.08 2.05 12.48
N ASP A 45 18.86 2.34 12.94
CA ASP A 45 18.28 1.73 14.14
C ASP A 45 17.22 0.70 13.73
N TRP A 46 17.28 -0.49 14.33
CA TRP A 46 16.39 -1.60 13.99
C TRP A 46 14.94 -1.37 14.43
N ARG A 47 14.69 -0.52 15.45
CA ARG A 47 13.36 -0.30 16.01
C ARG A 47 12.39 0.37 15.03
N PRO A 48 12.68 1.56 14.45
CA PRO A 48 11.77 2.16 13.49
C PRO A 48 11.59 1.30 12.24
N ILE A 49 12.62 0.53 11.86
CA ILE A 49 12.54 -0.45 10.77
C ILE A 49 11.53 -1.54 11.09
N LEU A 50 11.67 -2.18 12.25
CA LEU A 50 10.77 -3.26 12.64
C LEU A 50 9.34 -2.75 12.84
N ILE A 51 9.17 -1.56 13.44
CA ILE A 51 7.87 -0.91 13.62
C ILE A 51 7.18 -0.69 12.28
N LEU A 52 7.86 -0.02 11.33
CA LEU A 52 7.24 0.31 10.04
C LEU A 52 7.00 -0.94 9.18
N PHE A 53 7.95 -1.87 9.15
CA PHE A 53 7.79 -3.13 8.44
C PHE A 53 6.59 -3.94 8.96
N THR A 54 6.49 -4.11 10.28
CA THR A 54 5.40 -4.89 10.88
C THR A 54 4.06 -4.16 10.83
N ALA A 55 4.03 -2.84 11.02
CA ALA A 55 2.81 -2.05 10.89
C ALA A 55 2.24 -2.11 9.46
N ASP A 56 3.08 -2.02 8.44
CA ASP A 56 2.67 -2.12 7.05
C ASP A 56 2.22 -3.55 6.70
N TYR A 57 2.94 -4.57 7.19
CA TYR A 57 2.56 -5.98 7.06
C TYR A 57 1.19 -6.26 7.70
N ILE A 58 0.94 -5.72 8.90
CA ILE A 58 -0.33 -5.89 9.62
C ILE A 58 -1.44 -5.14 8.90
N GLY A 59 -1.26 -3.86 8.59
CA GLY A 59 -2.29 -3.03 7.95
C GLY A 59 -2.73 -3.64 6.61
N PHE A 60 -1.78 -3.90 5.72
CA PHE A 60 -2.07 -4.45 4.40
C PHE A 60 -2.47 -5.93 4.44
N GLY A 61 -1.80 -6.73 5.27
CA GLY A 61 -2.07 -8.16 5.37
C GLY A 61 -3.39 -8.49 6.06
N PHE A 62 -3.83 -7.68 7.02
CA PHE A 62 -5.11 -7.86 7.69
C PHE A 62 -6.28 -7.51 6.76
N ASP A 63 -6.17 -6.42 6.00
CA ASP A 63 -7.12 -6.04 4.95
C ASP A 63 -7.27 -7.18 3.92
N HIS A 64 -6.16 -7.67 3.36
CA HIS A 64 -6.16 -8.81 2.44
C HIS A 64 -6.73 -10.10 3.06
N TYR A 65 -6.47 -10.34 4.34
CA TYR A 65 -7.02 -11.51 5.03
C TYR A 65 -8.55 -11.44 5.16
N LEU A 66 -9.08 -10.25 5.51
CA LEU A 66 -10.51 -10.03 5.66
C LEU A 66 -11.23 -10.06 4.30
N ASP A 67 -10.67 -9.42 3.28
CA ASP A 67 -11.20 -9.42 1.91
C ASP A 67 -11.28 -10.83 1.31
N ASN A 68 -10.48 -11.77 1.78
CA ASN A 68 -10.51 -13.15 1.29
C ASN A 68 -11.22 -14.11 2.26
N ARG A 69 -11.82 -13.62 3.35
CA ARG A 69 -12.53 -14.43 4.34
C ARG A 69 -13.65 -15.30 3.75
N PRO A 70 -14.47 -14.85 2.77
CA PRO A 70 -15.48 -15.71 2.14
C PRO A 70 -14.88 -16.98 1.51
N ILE A 71 -13.70 -16.86 0.89
CA ILE A 71 -12.98 -18.00 0.30
C ILE A 71 -12.57 -19.01 1.38
N LEU A 72 -12.14 -18.54 2.55
CA LEU A 72 -11.82 -19.42 3.68
C LEU A 72 -13.06 -20.18 4.18
N LEU A 73 -14.22 -19.53 4.27
CA LEU A 73 -15.46 -20.17 4.69
C LEU A 73 -15.90 -21.25 3.70
N ARG A 74 -15.86 -20.95 2.39
CA ARG A 74 -16.11 -21.91 1.32
C ARG A 74 -15.13 -23.09 1.37
N ALA A 75 -13.84 -22.82 1.48
CA ALA A 75 -12.79 -23.85 1.52
C ALA A 75 -12.97 -24.79 2.72
N ARG A 76 -13.37 -24.28 3.89
CA ARG A 76 -13.71 -25.12 5.06
C ARG A 76 -14.93 -25.99 4.81
N ALA A 77 -15.99 -25.44 4.22
CA ALA A 77 -17.19 -26.20 3.90
C ALA A 77 -16.92 -27.29 2.85
N ALA A 78 -16.03 -27.02 1.88
CA ALA A 78 -15.66 -27.94 0.82
C ALA A 78 -14.53 -28.93 1.21
N GLY A 79 -13.95 -28.82 2.41
CA GLY A 79 -12.83 -29.67 2.84
C GLY A 79 -11.50 -29.41 2.11
N GLU A 80 -11.31 -28.22 1.53
CA GLU A 80 -10.10 -27.83 0.78
C GLU A 80 -8.94 -27.49 1.76
N ALA A 81 -8.31 -28.53 2.33
CA ALA A 81 -7.29 -28.41 3.37
C ALA A 81 -6.09 -27.53 2.99
N ASP A 82 -5.68 -27.53 1.72
CA ASP A 82 -4.55 -26.73 1.23
C ASP A 82 -4.82 -25.22 1.35
N ILE A 83 -6.01 -24.77 0.94
CA ILE A 83 -6.40 -23.36 1.05
C ILE A 83 -6.49 -22.95 2.51
N VAL A 84 -7.12 -23.78 3.36
CA VAL A 84 -7.23 -23.52 4.80
C VAL A 84 -5.83 -23.39 5.43
N THR A 85 -4.87 -24.21 5.01
CA THR A 85 -3.48 -24.14 5.47
C THR A 85 -2.82 -22.82 5.11
N VAL A 86 -3.07 -22.29 3.91
CA VAL A 86 -2.55 -20.97 3.50
C VAL A 86 -3.10 -19.86 4.42
N PHE A 87 -4.40 -19.84 4.71
CA PHE A 87 -4.98 -18.88 5.65
C PHE A 87 -4.41 -19.02 7.06
N TRP A 88 -4.15 -20.25 7.51
CA TRP A 88 -3.50 -20.47 8.80
C TRP A 88 -2.10 -19.88 8.84
N ARG A 89 -1.30 -20.07 7.79
CA ARG A 89 0.04 -19.46 7.65
C ARG A 89 -0.04 -17.93 7.64
N ALA A 90 -1.00 -17.35 6.91
CA ALA A 90 -1.21 -15.91 6.87
C ALA A 90 -1.56 -15.35 8.26
N ARG A 91 -2.46 -16.02 9.00
CA ARG A 91 -2.80 -15.64 10.38
C ARG A 91 -1.61 -15.75 11.33
N PHE A 92 -0.82 -16.81 11.21
CA PHE A 92 0.40 -16.99 12.00
C PHE A 92 1.41 -15.85 11.73
N ALA A 93 1.61 -15.48 10.46
CA ALA A 93 2.48 -14.39 10.08
C ALA A 93 1.98 -13.03 10.63
N LEU A 94 0.68 -12.74 10.52
CA LEU A 94 0.08 -11.52 11.09
C LEU A 94 0.25 -11.45 12.62
N THR A 95 0.04 -12.57 13.31
CA THR A 95 0.22 -12.65 14.77
C THR A 95 1.68 -12.43 15.14
N SER A 96 2.61 -13.02 14.39
CA SER A 96 4.05 -12.85 14.60
C SER A 96 4.48 -11.40 14.37
N ALA A 97 3.97 -10.75 13.32
CA ALA A 97 4.20 -9.34 13.06
C ALA A 97 3.68 -8.45 14.20
N ALA A 98 2.49 -8.75 14.74
CA ALA A 98 1.93 -8.00 15.88
C ALA A 98 2.78 -8.13 17.15
N ILE A 99 3.30 -9.33 17.44
CA ILE A 99 4.20 -9.55 18.57
C ILE A 99 5.50 -8.76 18.38
N LEU A 100 6.09 -8.82 17.18
CA LEU A 100 7.31 -8.09 16.86
C LEU A 100 7.11 -6.57 16.94
N LEU A 101 5.96 -6.06 16.47
CA LEU A 101 5.57 -4.66 16.60
C LEU A 101 5.50 -4.24 18.08
N ALA A 102 4.83 -5.05 18.91
CA ALA A 102 4.70 -4.77 20.34
C ALA A 102 6.07 -4.73 21.04
N VAL A 103 6.96 -5.69 20.74
CA VAL A 103 8.33 -5.70 21.28
C VAL A 103 9.11 -4.45 20.84
N ALA A 104 9.02 -4.08 19.56
CA ALA A 104 9.72 -2.90 19.05
C ALA A 104 9.21 -1.60 19.70
N LEU A 105 7.90 -1.49 19.91
CA LEU A 105 7.28 -0.36 20.61
C LEU A 105 7.69 -0.31 22.08
N ILE A 106 7.65 -1.44 22.80
CA ILE A 106 8.10 -1.51 24.21
C ILE A 106 9.54 -1.00 24.39
N LEU A 107 10.39 -1.23 23.38
CA LEU A 107 11.79 -0.80 23.38
C LEU A 107 12.01 0.60 22.73
N SER A 108 10.94 1.32 22.45
CA SER A 108 10.92 2.65 21.83
C SER A 108 10.29 3.72 22.74
N PRO A 109 10.59 5.01 22.51
CA PRO A 109 9.96 6.11 23.24
C PRO A 109 8.42 6.10 23.15
N LEU A 110 7.73 6.57 24.19
CA LEU A 110 6.26 6.60 24.22
C LEU A 110 5.65 7.46 23.09
N SER A 111 6.33 8.52 22.66
CA SER A 111 5.91 9.32 21.51
C SER A 111 5.84 8.49 20.22
N THR A 112 6.74 7.51 20.04
CA THR A 112 6.72 6.57 18.92
C THR A 112 5.43 5.76 18.92
N TRP A 113 4.91 5.37 20.09
CA TRP A 113 3.68 4.59 20.18
C TRP A 113 2.49 5.37 19.64
N LEU A 114 2.36 6.63 20.09
CA LEU A 114 1.29 7.51 19.65
C LEU A 114 1.36 7.74 18.14
N ILE A 115 2.55 8.01 17.61
CA ILE A 115 2.75 8.19 16.16
C ILE A 115 2.39 6.89 15.43
N THR A 116 2.91 5.74 15.82
CA THR A 116 2.59 4.45 15.18
C THR A 116 1.09 4.16 15.23
N ALA A 117 0.41 4.45 16.34
CA ALA A 117 -1.04 4.29 16.45
C ALA A 117 -1.79 5.17 15.44
N THR A 118 -1.38 6.43 15.25
CA THR A 118 -2.01 7.32 14.25
C THR A 118 -1.84 6.84 12.81
N LEU A 119 -0.85 5.97 12.54
CA LEU A 119 -0.62 5.38 11.22
C LEU A 119 -1.36 4.05 11.04
N LEU A 120 -1.32 3.19 12.06
CA LEU A 120 -1.86 1.84 11.99
C LEU A 120 -3.37 1.80 12.18
N VAL A 121 -3.93 2.61 13.08
CA VAL A 121 -5.38 2.59 13.38
C VAL A 121 -6.23 2.90 12.14
N PRO A 122 -5.93 3.94 11.34
CA PRO A 122 -6.68 4.17 10.09
C PRO A 122 -6.61 3.00 9.11
N ALA A 123 -5.46 2.30 9.03
CA ALA A 123 -5.29 1.13 8.18
C ALA A 123 -6.08 -0.09 8.69
N LEU A 124 -6.21 -0.26 10.00
CA LEU A 124 -7.04 -1.33 10.57
C LEU A 124 -8.55 -1.05 10.44
N LEU A 125 -8.93 0.22 10.43
CA LEU A 125 -10.32 0.67 10.31
C LEU A 125 -10.72 0.97 8.86
N TRP A 126 -9.91 0.53 7.90
CA TRP A 126 -9.98 0.94 6.49
C TRP A 126 -11.35 0.70 5.86
N ASP A 127 -11.93 -0.49 6.10
CA ASP A 127 -13.27 -0.88 5.68
C ASP A 127 -14.31 -0.94 6.81
N THR A 128 -13.92 -0.50 8.01
CA THR A 128 -14.85 -0.53 9.14
C THR A 128 -15.80 0.67 9.05
N PRO A 129 -17.13 0.48 9.03
CA PRO A 129 -18.06 1.59 9.12
C PRO A 129 -17.94 2.24 10.50
N LEU A 130 -17.43 3.48 10.54
CA LEU A 130 -17.20 4.24 11.78
C LEU A 130 -18.47 4.92 12.29
N PHE A 131 -19.34 5.34 11.37
CA PHE A 131 -20.60 6.00 11.67
C PHE A 131 -21.69 5.47 10.74
N TYR A 132 -22.79 5.01 11.33
CA TYR A 132 -23.99 4.67 10.57
C TYR A 132 -24.85 5.93 10.47
N TRP A 133 -25.01 6.46 9.26
CA TRP A 133 -26.01 7.50 9.02
C TRP A 133 -27.28 6.85 8.50
N GLY A 134 -28.40 7.07 9.19
CA GLY A 134 -29.72 6.81 8.62
C GLY A 134 -29.95 7.82 7.49
N GLN A 135 -29.67 7.44 6.24
CA GLN A 135 -30.08 8.24 5.09
C GLN A 135 -31.50 7.88 4.67
N PRO A 136 -32.32 8.87 4.25
CA PRO A 136 -33.58 8.59 3.58
C PRO A 136 -33.26 7.95 2.22
N VAL A 137 -34.03 6.93 1.87
CA VAL A 137 -33.91 6.12 0.65
C VAL A 137 -33.71 7.01 -0.58
N VAL A 138 -32.46 7.12 -1.06
CA VAL A 138 -32.18 7.67 -2.38
C VAL A 138 -32.55 6.56 -3.36
N GLN A 139 -33.65 6.77 -4.08
CA GLN A 139 -34.13 5.86 -5.13
C GLN A 139 -33.10 5.81 -6.27
N LEU A 140 -32.14 4.89 -6.18
CA LEU A 140 -31.37 4.45 -7.33
C LEU A 140 -32.26 3.56 -8.19
N SER A 141 -32.59 4.07 -9.38
CA SER A 141 -33.12 3.42 -10.59
C SER A 141 -33.87 2.07 -10.40
N GLU A 142 -35.17 2.07 -10.71
CA GLU A 142 -36.13 0.94 -10.63
C GLU A 142 -35.73 -0.39 -11.29
N LYS A 143 -34.55 -0.50 -11.91
CA LYS A 143 -34.08 -1.73 -12.58
C LYS A 143 -33.38 -2.75 -11.68
N ALA A 144 -33.17 -2.47 -10.39
CA ALA A 144 -32.51 -3.37 -9.45
C ALA A 144 -33.46 -3.95 -8.37
N LYS A 145 -34.72 -4.24 -8.73
CA LYS A 145 -35.65 -4.98 -7.86
C LYS A 145 -35.42 -6.49 -7.98
N GLY A 146 -34.40 -6.98 -7.29
CA GLY A 146 -34.16 -8.39 -7.08
C GLY A 146 -33.21 -8.55 -5.91
N GLU A 147 -33.78 -8.81 -4.72
CA GLU A 147 -33.10 -9.31 -3.51
C GLU A 147 -31.72 -8.68 -3.24
N THR A 148 -31.68 -7.59 -2.49
CA THR A 148 -30.42 -7.12 -1.90
C THR A 148 -30.72 -6.51 -0.55
N GLU A 149 -30.06 -7.06 0.47
CA GLU A 149 -30.02 -6.53 1.83
C GLU A 149 -29.83 -5.01 1.80
N GLU A 150 -30.50 -4.32 2.73
CA GLU A 150 -30.38 -2.87 2.87
C GLU A 150 -28.89 -2.46 2.89
N PRO A 151 -28.43 -1.59 1.97
CA PRO A 151 -27.06 -1.12 2.02
C PRO A 151 -26.93 -0.26 3.27
N GLN A 152 -26.41 -0.83 4.36
CA GLN A 152 -26.01 -0.05 5.53
C GLN A 152 -24.93 0.93 5.07
N SER A 153 -25.34 2.18 4.84
CA SER A 153 -24.49 3.28 4.40
C SER A 153 -23.67 3.80 5.57
N GLY A 154 -22.70 2.98 6.00
CA GLY A 154 -21.71 3.36 6.99
C GLY A 154 -20.61 4.22 6.37
N PHE A 155 -20.18 5.28 7.08
CA PHE A 155 -18.97 6.02 6.76
C PHE A 155 -17.76 5.10 6.96
N ALA A 156 -17.13 4.68 5.86
CA ALA A 156 -15.87 3.95 5.88
C ALA A 156 -14.78 4.80 5.20
N ILE A 157 -13.55 4.77 5.74
CA ILE A 157 -12.42 5.58 5.24
C ILE A 157 -12.20 5.31 3.74
N LYS A 158 -12.29 4.04 3.33
CA LYS A 158 -12.13 3.64 1.93
C LYS A 158 -13.18 4.21 0.97
N ARG A 159 -14.33 4.70 1.46
CA ARG A 159 -15.46 5.20 0.65
C ARG A 159 -15.42 6.71 0.43
N ILE A 160 -14.43 7.43 0.96
CA ILE A 160 -14.27 8.86 0.73
C ILE A 160 -13.74 9.08 -0.70
N PRO A 161 -14.48 9.81 -1.57
CA PRO A 161 -14.11 10.02 -2.97
C PRO A 161 -12.68 10.51 -3.16
N GLY A 162 -11.85 9.74 -3.87
CA GLY A 162 -10.48 10.09 -4.24
C GLY A 162 -9.48 10.22 -3.08
N MET A 163 -9.89 10.04 -1.83
CA MET A 163 -9.05 10.31 -0.65
C MET A 163 -8.21 9.10 -0.21
N LYS A 164 -8.60 7.88 -0.59
CA LYS A 164 -7.82 6.65 -0.36
C LYS A 164 -6.32 6.84 -0.68
N PRO A 165 -5.91 7.22 -1.90
CA PRO A 165 -4.50 7.38 -2.23
C PRO A 165 -3.82 8.48 -1.42
N VAL A 166 -4.52 9.58 -1.12
CA VAL A 166 -3.98 10.69 -0.33
C VAL A 166 -3.69 10.25 1.11
N ILE A 167 -4.61 9.51 1.73
CA ILE A 167 -4.45 8.99 3.09
C ILE A 167 -3.29 8.01 3.15
N VAL A 168 -3.18 7.08 2.20
CA VAL A 168 -2.02 6.16 2.12
C VAL A 168 -0.72 6.94 1.93
N GLY A 169 -0.74 7.97 1.09
CA GLY A 169 0.38 8.89 0.89
C GLY A 169 0.82 9.58 2.17
N LEU A 170 -0.11 10.09 2.98
CA LEU A 170 0.18 10.73 4.27
C LEU A 170 0.71 9.73 5.29
N ILE A 171 0.08 8.55 5.39
CA ILE A 171 0.50 7.50 6.33
C ILE A 171 1.93 7.02 6.01
N ARG A 172 2.21 6.71 4.74
CA ARG A 172 3.52 6.17 4.34
C ARG A 172 4.59 7.26 4.13
N GLY A 173 4.22 8.42 3.61
CA GLY A 173 5.13 9.53 3.38
C GLY A 173 5.55 10.22 4.68
N CYS A 174 4.60 10.90 5.33
CA CYS A 174 4.84 11.63 6.58
C CYS A 174 5.08 10.69 7.75
N GLY A 175 4.28 9.62 7.85
CA GLY A 175 4.33 8.71 8.99
C GLY A 175 5.65 7.99 9.15
N TYR A 176 6.26 7.52 8.05
CA TYR A 176 7.54 6.82 8.12
C TYR A 176 8.63 7.72 8.68
N TYR A 177 8.71 8.95 8.17
CA TYR A 177 9.63 9.96 8.68
C TYR A 177 9.38 10.26 10.17
N ALA A 178 8.12 10.42 10.58
CA ALA A 178 7.76 10.72 11.96
C ALA A 178 8.16 9.59 12.93
N VAL A 179 7.92 8.32 12.57
CA VAL A 179 8.33 7.16 13.38
C VAL A 179 9.85 7.12 13.50
N ILE A 180 10.58 7.20 12.38
CA ILE A 180 12.06 7.18 12.38
C ILE A 180 12.60 8.31 13.26
N ARG A 181 12.13 9.54 13.04
CA ARG A 181 12.53 10.71 13.84
C ARG A 181 12.25 10.50 15.31
N SER A 182 11.07 10.00 15.68
CA SER A 182 10.69 9.82 17.09
C SER A 182 11.61 8.87 17.84
N VAL A 183 12.12 7.85 17.16
CA VAL A 183 13.07 6.90 17.74
C VAL A 183 14.48 7.51 17.72
N VAL A 184 15.00 7.82 16.53
CA VAL A 184 16.39 8.21 16.34
C VAL A 184 16.72 9.51 17.08
N ALA A 185 15.85 10.52 17.06
CA ALA A 185 16.12 11.78 17.76
C ALA A 185 16.14 11.63 19.29
N ALA A 186 15.41 10.67 19.85
CA ALA A 186 15.41 10.42 21.29
C ALA A 186 16.69 9.70 21.75
N LEU A 187 17.24 8.84 20.90
CA LEU A 187 18.37 7.96 21.26
C LEU A 187 19.72 8.52 20.83
N TYR A 188 19.73 9.31 19.77
CA TYR A 188 20.92 9.92 19.18
C TYR A 188 20.74 11.44 19.07
N PRO A 189 20.51 12.17 20.20
CA PRO A 189 20.25 13.60 20.17
C PRO A 189 21.41 14.42 19.58
N ASN A 190 22.64 13.90 19.71
CA ASN A 190 23.87 14.46 19.13
C ASN A 190 24.41 13.60 17.98
N GLY A 191 23.57 12.75 17.36
CA GLY A 191 23.99 11.85 16.29
C GLY A 191 24.53 12.60 15.07
N PRO A 192 25.35 11.94 14.23
CA PRO A 192 25.89 12.55 13.03
C PRO A 192 24.76 12.94 12.09
N VAL A 193 24.51 14.23 11.96
CA VAL A 193 23.49 14.74 11.04
C VAL A 193 24.05 14.70 9.62
N MET A 194 23.89 13.57 8.94
CA MET A 194 24.05 13.51 7.49
C MET A 194 22.85 14.22 6.85
N ARG A 195 22.95 15.54 6.63
CA ARG A 195 21.97 16.31 5.84
C ARG A 195 22.30 16.22 4.34
N SER A 196 22.43 15.02 3.80
CA SER A 196 22.47 14.87 2.34
C SER A 196 21.08 15.14 1.73
N TRP A 197 20.02 15.02 2.53
CA TRP A 197 18.65 15.35 2.18
C TRP A 197 18.05 16.35 3.16
N ASP A 198 17.32 17.33 2.61
CA ASP A 198 16.44 18.17 3.41
C ASP A 198 15.21 17.36 3.85
N PRO A 199 14.93 17.27 5.17
CA PRO A 199 13.78 16.52 5.66
C PRO A 199 12.44 16.95 5.07
N ILE A 200 12.26 18.23 4.79
CA ILE A 200 11.02 18.75 4.21
C ILE A 200 10.85 18.21 2.78
N GLN A 201 11.90 18.31 1.94
CA GLN A 201 11.90 17.72 0.60
C GLN A 201 11.57 16.23 0.64
N LEU A 202 12.20 15.47 1.54
CA LEU A 202 12.01 14.04 1.69
C LEU A 202 10.56 13.69 2.04
N VAL A 203 9.96 14.39 3.00
CA VAL A 203 8.57 14.17 3.42
C VAL A 203 7.59 14.52 2.30
N ILE A 204 7.76 15.67 1.65
CA ILE A 204 6.88 16.11 0.55
C ILE A 204 6.97 15.11 -0.62
N TRP A 205 8.20 14.81 -1.08
CA TRP A 205 8.43 13.88 -2.17
C TRP A 205 7.88 12.49 -1.86
N SER A 206 8.17 11.94 -0.67
CA SER A 206 7.71 10.60 -0.29
C SER A 206 6.17 10.54 -0.24
N THR A 207 5.53 11.58 0.31
CA THR A 207 4.06 11.68 0.39
C THR A 207 3.42 11.72 -0.99
N ILE A 208 3.92 12.58 -1.89
CA ILE A 208 3.43 12.66 -3.27
C ILE A 208 3.66 11.32 -3.98
N ASN A 209 4.85 10.74 -3.83
CA ASN A 209 5.20 9.49 -4.49
C ASN A 209 4.28 8.35 -4.04
N TRP A 210 4.08 8.17 -2.74
CA TRP A 210 3.16 7.16 -2.20
C TRP A 210 1.72 7.41 -2.62
N THR A 211 1.26 8.67 -2.64
CA THR A 211 -0.07 9.02 -3.16
C THR A 211 -0.24 8.54 -4.59
N CYS A 212 0.70 8.91 -5.48
CA CYS A 212 0.66 8.51 -6.88
C CYS A 212 0.80 7.00 -7.09
N ILE A 213 1.64 6.33 -6.27
CA ILE A 213 1.77 4.88 -6.28
C ILE A 213 0.44 4.22 -5.94
N SER A 214 -0.26 4.70 -4.91
CA SER A 214 -1.55 4.14 -4.48
C SER A 214 -2.67 4.31 -5.50
N VAL A 215 -2.57 5.29 -6.42
CA VAL A 215 -3.47 5.38 -7.58
C VAL A 215 -3.15 4.30 -8.64
N ARG A 216 -1.89 3.86 -8.73
CA ARG A 216 -1.41 2.91 -9.76
C ARG A 216 -1.40 1.46 -9.32
N ILE A 217 -0.99 1.20 -8.08
CA ILE A 217 -0.98 -0.13 -7.49
C ILE A 217 -2.40 -0.42 -7.08
N SER A 218 -2.96 -1.46 -7.68
CA SER A 218 -3.71 -2.43 -6.90
C SER A 218 -3.88 -3.71 -7.74
N VAL A 219 -3.70 -4.84 -7.06
CA VAL A 219 -3.55 -6.15 -7.69
C VAL A 219 -4.90 -6.84 -7.73
N ARG A 220 -5.45 -7.00 -8.93
CA ARG A 220 -6.63 -7.83 -9.18
C ARG A 220 -6.43 -9.26 -8.65
N CYS A 221 -7.35 -9.68 -7.80
CA CYS A 221 -7.68 -11.07 -7.55
C CYS A 221 -9.03 -11.39 -8.19
N PHE A 222 -9.09 -11.49 -9.52
CA PHE A 222 -10.04 -12.40 -10.16
C PHE A 222 -9.51 -12.89 -11.50
N ALA A 223 -9.66 -14.20 -11.70
CA ALA A 223 -9.49 -14.89 -12.96
C ALA A 223 -10.87 -14.98 -13.62
N PHE A 224 -10.92 -14.64 -14.92
CA PHE A 224 -12.01 -14.87 -15.87
C PHE A 224 -13.33 -14.09 -15.72
N LEU A 225 -13.98 -13.93 -16.88
CA LEU A 225 -15.20 -13.17 -17.14
C LEU A 225 -16.31 -13.42 -16.11
N PRO A 226 -17.19 -12.43 -15.85
CA PRO A 226 -18.40 -12.69 -15.09
C PRO A 226 -19.26 -13.70 -15.88
N PRO A 227 -19.76 -14.78 -15.23
CA PRO A 227 -20.87 -15.52 -15.78
C PRO A 227 -22.07 -14.58 -15.96
N ALA A 228 -22.94 -14.88 -16.92
CA ALA A 228 -24.18 -14.13 -17.15
C ALA A 228 -25.19 -14.18 -15.98
N HIS A 229 -24.82 -14.80 -14.85
CA HIS A 229 -25.52 -14.76 -13.57
C HIS A 229 -24.49 -15.05 -12.47
N THR A 230 -24.18 -14.07 -11.63
CA THR A 230 -23.38 -14.30 -10.42
C THR A 230 -23.96 -13.53 -9.26
N ASP A 231 -24.13 -14.27 -8.16
CA ASP A 231 -24.36 -13.78 -6.82
C ASP A 231 -23.32 -12.70 -6.42
N PRO A 232 -23.69 -11.70 -5.60
CA PRO A 232 -22.88 -10.50 -5.37
C PRO A 232 -21.76 -10.66 -4.33
N GLU A 233 -21.48 -11.87 -3.81
CA GLU A 233 -20.82 -12.01 -2.50
C GLU A 233 -19.30 -12.28 -2.49
N LEU A 234 -18.52 -11.88 -3.50
CA LEU A 234 -17.06 -11.91 -3.37
C LEU A 234 -16.45 -10.51 -3.27
N SER A 235 -15.96 -10.20 -2.07
CA SER A 235 -15.29 -8.97 -1.66
C SER A 235 -14.18 -8.58 -2.63
N GLN A 236 -14.37 -7.40 -3.23
CA GLN A 236 -13.47 -6.77 -4.19
C GLN A 236 -12.27 -6.16 -3.46
N THR A 237 -11.07 -6.70 -3.69
CA THR A 237 -9.81 -6.01 -3.36
C THR A 237 -9.66 -4.81 -4.30
N LEU A 238 -9.99 -3.62 -3.81
CA LEU A 238 -10.15 -2.36 -4.57
C LEU A 238 -8.88 -1.86 -5.30
N ALA A 239 -8.94 -1.74 -6.64
CA ALA A 239 -7.89 -1.15 -7.49
C ALA A 239 -8.29 0.04 -8.37
N ASP A 240 -7.63 1.18 -8.17
CA ASP A 240 -7.98 2.42 -8.87
C ASP A 240 -7.88 2.33 -10.42
N VAL A 241 -6.73 2.00 -11.01
CA VAL A 241 -6.57 1.97 -12.49
C VAL A 241 -6.98 0.62 -13.10
N ARG A 242 -6.67 -0.48 -12.43
CA ARG A 242 -6.90 -1.83 -12.96
C ARG A 242 -8.34 -2.29 -12.79
N ASP A 243 -9.01 -1.86 -11.73
CA ASP A 243 -10.40 -2.20 -11.46
C ASP A 243 -11.32 -1.06 -11.88
N PHE A 244 -10.84 -0.10 -12.68
CA PHE A 244 -11.65 1.03 -13.17
C PHE A 244 -13.03 0.59 -13.71
N ALA A 245 -13.11 -0.52 -14.45
CA ALA A 245 -14.38 -1.03 -14.96
C ALA A 245 -15.29 -1.53 -13.83
N ASP A 246 -14.74 -2.25 -12.85
CA ASP A 246 -15.47 -2.88 -11.76
C ASP A 246 -15.85 -1.85 -10.68
N ASP A 247 -14.94 -0.94 -10.33
CA ASP A 247 -15.18 0.21 -9.45
C ASP A 247 -16.26 1.13 -10.03
N ARG A 248 -16.25 1.35 -11.35
CA ARG A 248 -17.28 2.12 -12.04
C ARG A 248 -18.65 1.45 -11.95
N VAL A 249 -18.71 0.12 -12.08
CA VAL A 249 -19.96 -0.65 -11.92
C VAL A 249 -20.42 -0.65 -10.45
N SER A 250 -19.47 -0.76 -9.52
CA SER A 250 -19.73 -0.86 -8.08
C SER A 250 -19.91 0.50 -7.39
N GLY A 251 -19.79 1.60 -8.13
CA GLY A 251 -19.95 2.96 -7.62
C GLY A 251 -18.85 3.40 -6.64
N VAL A 252 -17.67 2.77 -6.70
CA VAL A 252 -16.54 3.12 -5.84
C VAL A 252 -15.86 4.38 -6.39
N PRO A 253 -15.77 5.47 -5.61
CA PRO A 253 -15.29 6.76 -6.11
C PRO A 253 -13.76 6.85 -6.12
N THR A 254 -13.08 5.99 -6.86
CA THR A 254 -11.61 6.04 -7.06
C THR A 254 -11.21 7.15 -8.02
N ILE A 255 -9.94 7.60 -8.01
CA ILE A 255 -9.51 8.72 -8.87
C ILE A 255 -9.80 8.45 -10.36
N PRO A 256 -9.54 7.26 -10.91
CA PRO A 256 -9.85 6.97 -12.30
C PRO A 256 -11.36 7.00 -12.59
N VAL A 257 -12.19 6.54 -11.66
CA VAL A 257 -13.66 6.63 -11.75
C VAL A 257 -14.13 8.07 -11.73
N LEU A 258 -13.60 8.90 -10.81
CA LEU A 258 -13.94 10.32 -10.72
C LEU A 258 -13.53 11.10 -11.98
N LEU A 259 -12.45 10.70 -12.65
CA LEU A 259 -12.02 11.29 -13.92
C LEU A 259 -12.69 10.63 -15.14
N GLU A 260 -13.44 9.55 -14.92
CA GLU A 260 -14.06 8.69 -15.94
C GLU A 260 -13.05 8.16 -16.99
N SER A 261 -11.76 8.10 -16.65
CA SER A 261 -10.71 7.78 -17.61
C SER A 261 -9.38 7.40 -16.97
N VAL A 262 -8.89 6.22 -17.33
CA VAL A 262 -7.51 5.78 -17.04
C VAL A 262 -6.49 6.70 -17.71
N TYR A 263 -6.75 7.17 -18.93
CA TYR A 263 -5.83 8.07 -19.64
C TYR A 263 -5.70 9.42 -18.93
N LYS A 264 -6.81 10.06 -18.53
CA LYS A 264 -6.77 11.31 -17.76
C LYS A 264 -6.03 11.13 -16.43
N THR A 265 -6.19 9.97 -15.79
CA THR A 265 -5.43 9.62 -14.57
C THR A 265 -3.93 9.56 -14.85
N ARG A 266 -3.49 8.87 -15.92
CA ARG A 266 -2.07 8.82 -16.30
C ARG A 266 -1.48 10.21 -16.57
N VAL A 267 -2.23 11.06 -17.26
CA VAL A 267 -1.85 12.46 -17.51
C VAL A 267 -1.73 13.23 -16.19
N LEU A 268 -2.71 13.13 -15.31
CA LEU A 268 -2.68 13.77 -13.98
C LEU A 268 -1.44 13.33 -13.18
N LEU A 269 -1.20 12.02 -13.08
CA LEU A 269 -0.03 11.49 -12.36
C LEU A 269 1.28 11.97 -12.97
N THR A 270 1.36 12.05 -14.29
CA THR A 270 2.54 12.57 -15.01
C THR A 270 2.76 14.05 -14.69
N ILE A 271 1.70 14.87 -14.68
CA ILE A 271 1.79 16.29 -14.33
C ILE A 271 2.25 16.47 -12.88
N VAL A 272 1.67 15.74 -11.93
CA VAL A 272 2.05 15.81 -10.51
C VAL A 272 3.52 15.43 -10.33
N HIS A 273 3.98 14.37 -11.01
CA HIS A 273 5.39 13.99 -11.00
C HIS A 273 6.30 15.02 -11.69
N ALA A 274 5.90 15.57 -12.84
CA ALA A 274 6.66 16.62 -13.50
C ALA A 274 6.82 17.87 -12.61
N LEU A 275 5.75 18.29 -11.91
CA LEU A 275 5.81 19.38 -10.94
C LEU A 275 6.73 19.05 -9.76
N THR A 276 6.70 17.81 -9.26
CA THR A 276 7.61 17.34 -8.21
C THR A 276 9.07 17.43 -8.67
N MET A 277 9.36 16.98 -9.90
CA MET A 277 10.68 17.04 -10.51
C MET A 277 11.15 18.49 -10.68
N LEU A 278 10.28 19.40 -11.13
CA LEU A 278 10.60 20.83 -11.26
C LEU A 278 10.86 21.49 -9.91
N THR A 279 10.08 21.15 -8.88
CA THR A 279 10.24 21.70 -7.53
C THR A 279 11.55 21.25 -6.89
N PHE A 280 11.97 20.01 -7.13
CA PHE A 280 13.15 19.40 -6.52
C PHE A 280 14.25 19.10 -7.55
N PHE A 281 14.39 19.92 -8.59
CA PHE A 281 15.28 19.66 -9.73
C PHE A 281 16.77 19.55 -9.34
N ASN A 282 17.16 20.20 -8.23
CA ASN A 282 18.51 20.14 -7.68
C ASN A 282 18.82 18.83 -6.94
N ASN A 283 17.81 17.98 -6.69
CA ASN A 283 17.99 16.70 -6.04
C ASN A 283 17.94 15.56 -7.08
N PRO A 284 19.09 15.06 -7.55
CA PRO A 284 19.14 14.09 -8.65
C PRO A 284 18.43 12.79 -8.32
N TYR A 285 18.36 12.41 -7.05
CA TYR A 285 17.67 11.19 -6.62
C TYR A 285 16.15 11.32 -6.73
N ILE A 286 15.59 12.48 -6.36
CA ILE A 286 14.16 12.77 -6.56
C ILE A 286 13.85 12.78 -8.06
N VAL A 287 14.68 13.44 -8.86
CA VAL A 287 14.51 13.50 -10.32
C VAL A 287 14.52 12.10 -10.94
N LEU A 288 15.53 11.28 -10.64
CA LEU A 288 15.65 9.91 -11.16
C LEU A 288 14.47 9.03 -10.74
N ASN A 289 14.05 9.11 -9.47
CA ASN A 289 12.87 8.38 -9.00
C ASN A 289 11.62 8.78 -9.77
N THR A 290 11.46 10.09 -9.97
CA THR A 290 10.27 10.66 -10.58
C THR A 290 10.19 10.27 -12.05
N LEU A 291 11.32 10.26 -12.77
CA LEU A 291 11.41 9.74 -14.13
C LEU A 291 11.08 8.25 -14.20
N TYR A 292 11.66 7.43 -13.31
CA TYR A 292 11.35 6.01 -13.21
C TYR A 292 9.84 5.79 -12.99
N THR A 293 9.27 6.58 -12.09
CA THR A 293 7.87 6.52 -11.71
C THR A 293 6.94 6.96 -12.85
N ILE A 294 7.30 8.00 -13.61
CA ILE A 294 6.58 8.38 -14.84
C ILE A 294 6.65 7.24 -15.86
N GLY A 295 7.80 6.60 -16.05
CA GLY A 295 7.94 5.43 -16.91
C GLY A 295 6.94 4.33 -16.54
N LEU A 296 6.83 4.01 -15.24
CA LEU A 296 5.86 3.03 -14.75
C LEU A 296 4.40 3.43 -14.98
N VAL A 297 4.03 4.72 -14.85
CA VAL A 297 2.66 5.21 -15.15
C VAL A 297 2.23 4.82 -16.56
N TRP A 298 3.14 4.90 -17.53
CA TRP A 298 2.83 4.69 -18.93
C TRP A 298 3.02 3.24 -19.39
N ILE A 299 3.91 2.49 -18.74
CA ILE A 299 4.10 1.05 -19.02
C ILE A 299 2.98 0.21 -18.41
N MET A 300 2.45 0.60 -17.24
CA MET A 300 1.44 -0.19 -16.52
C MET A 300 0.04 0.00 -17.10
N ASP A 301 -0.57 -1.10 -17.51
CA ASP A 301 -1.96 -1.21 -17.96
C ASP A 301 -2.68 -2.41 -17.31
N ASP A 302 -3.97 -2.57 -17.62
CA ASP A 302 -4.83 -3.66 -17.14
C ASP A 302 -4.32 -5.06 -17.53
N LYS A 303 -3.49 -5.14 -18.58
CA LYS A 303 -2.90 -6.37 -19.12
C LYS A 303 -1.49 -6.65 -18.62
N SER A 304 -0.90 -5.73 -17.88
CA SER A 304 0.49 -5.82 -17.47
C SER A 304 0.72 -7.02 -16.55
N PRO A 305 1.85 -7.75 -16.72
CA PRO A 305 2.17 -8.89 -15.87
C PRO A 305 2.42 -8.44 -14.43
N ARG A 306 2.10 -9.31 -13.46
CA ARG A 306 2.16 -8.98 -12.02
C ARG A 306 3.55 -8.53 -11.54
N PHE A 307 4.62 -8.95 -12.18
CA PHE A 307 5.96 -8.52 -11.79
C PHE A 307 6.13 -7.00 -11.96
N ILE A 308 5.49 -6.37 -12.96
CA ILE A 308 5.57 -4.90 -13.16
C ILE A 308 4.88 -4.17 -12.00
N TYR A 309 3.80 -4.73 -11.46
CA TYR A 309 3.15 -4.20 -10.26
C TYR A 309 4.03 -4.33 -9.00
N ARG A 310 4.80 -5.42 -8.88
CA ARG A 310 5.82 -5.53 -7.83
C ARG A 310 6.89 -4.46 -7.99
N LEU A 311 7.36 -4.18 -9.22
CA LEU A 311 8.30 -3.09 -9.48
C LEU A 311 7.75 -1.72 -9.04
N ASN A 312 6.47 -1.43 -9.27
CA ASN A 312 5.82 -0.20 -8.79
C ASN A 312 5.78 -0.11 -7.26
N THR A 313 5.54 -1.23 -6.59
CA THR A 313 5.60 -1.34 -5.12
C THR A 313 7.00 -1.04 -4.59
N HIS A 314 8.02 -1.36 -5.39
CA HIS A 314 9.43 -1.11 -5.12
C HIS A 314 9.95 0.20 -5.73
N SER A 315 9.10 1.15 -6.13
CA SER A 315 9.55 2.34 -6.87
C SER A 315 10.60 3.20 -6.17
N GLN A 316 10.65 3.19 -4.83
CA GLN A 316 11.67 3.88 -4.05
C GLN A 316 12.95 3.04 -3.81
N THR A 317 12.90 1.73 -4.09
CA THR A 317 14.03 0.81 -3.89
C THR A 317 15.23 1.16 -4.80
N PRO A 318 15.05 1.50 -6.09
CA PRO A 318 16.14 1.99 -6.94
C PRO A 318 16.85 3.22 -6.38
N VAL A 319 16.10 4.15 -5.76
CA VAL A 319 16.67 5.35 -5.14
C VAL A 319 17.54 4.97 -3.94
N ALA A 320 16.99 4.13 -3.06
CA ALA A 320 17.72 3.63 -1.90
C ALA A 320 19.01 2.92 -2.31
N ALA A 321 18.94 2.06 -3.33
CA ALA A 321 20.09 1.33 -3.87
C ALA A 321 21.12 2.29 -4.48
N THR A 322 20.68 3.22 -5.35
CA THR A 322 21.56 4.19 -6.02
C THR A 322 22.27 5.09 -5.01
N TYR A 323 21.53 5.62 -4.03
CA TYR A 323 22.10 6.42 -2.95
C TYR A 323 23.15 5.64 -2.16
N SER A 324 22.83 4.40 -1.77
CA SER A 324 23.73 3.54 -1.01
C SER A 324 25.02 3.23 -1.78
N LEU A 325 24.91 2.94 -3.09
CA LEU A 325 26.06 2.68 -3.95
C LEU A 325 26.97 3.91 -4.10
N VAL A 326 26.39 5.10 -4.32
CA VAL A 326 27.16 6.35 -4.42
C VAL A 326 27.89 6.66 -3.12
N HIS A 327 27.23 6.48 -1.98
CA HIS A 327 27.85 6.71 -0.67
C HIS A 327 28.93 5.67 -0.35
N ALA A 328 28.71 4.40 -0.66
CA ALA A 328 29.73 3.36 -0.52
C ALA A 328 30.97 3.66 -1.39
N TYR A 329 30.76 4.07 -2.64
CA TYR A 329 31.85 4.47 -3.54
C TYR A 329 32.64 5.68 -2.99
N ARG A 330 31.95 6.71 -2.51
CA ARG A 330 32.60 7.87 -1.87
C ARG A 330 33.42 7.47 -0.66
N TRP A 331 32.87 6.63 0.21
CA TRP A 331 33.55 6.13 1.40
C TRP A 331 34.81 5.33 1.06
N LEU A 332 34.73 4.42 0.08
CA LEU A 332 35.87 3.63 -0.39
C LEU A 332 36.98 4.53 -0.96
N ASN A 333 36.63 5.60 -1.68
CA ASN A 333 37.62 6.50 -2.29
C ASN A 333 38.16 7.57 -1.35
N SER A 334 37.37 8.05 -0.39
CA SER A 334 37.87 8.95 0.67
C SER A 334 38.86 8.24 1.60
N SER A 335 38.76 6.91 1.71
CA SER A 335 39.71 6.09 2.47
C SER A 335 41.08 5.95 1.77
N ASN A 336 41.16 6.30 0.48
CA ASN A 336 42.39 6.26 -0.33
C ASN A 336 43.06 7.64 -0.47
N THR A 337 42.56 8.66 0.24
CA THR A 337 43.19 9.99 0.37
C THR A 337 43.68 10.14 1.81
N ILE A 338 44.81 9.50 2.11
CA ILE A 338 45.63 9.75 3.31
C ILE A 338 46.99 10.25 2.84
#